data_AF-A0A939XE59-F1
#
_entry.id   AF-A0A939XE59-F1
#
_cell.length_a   1.000
_cell.length_b   1.000
_cell.length_c   1.000
_cell.angle_alpha   90.00
_cell.angle_beta   90.00
_cell.angle_gamma   90.00
#
_symmetry.space_group_name_H-M   'P 1'
#
loop_
_entity.id
_entity.type
_entity.pdbx_description
1 polymer ?
#
loop_
_entity_poly.entity_id
_entity_poly.type
_entity_poly.pdbx_seq_one_letter_code
_entity_poly.pdbx_strand_id
1 'polypeptide(L)'
;MKKVLALILSVSMLLGLAACSKSEETTRKKKKKTKKTATTEITEIETETEVPSDSDTIPTDTDPTDALPTDTVPAVLPSDITIKNDLSQLLVDRDPKVRMYGAIDPTQDSDFGEVVASEYLYLDELLFVDQDGDAEKNYQKALTALYAPHDDLEKKFDDYLKRFYEKQKSGQSLPNEVIMSDTTIFRCDTQIMSIAMTNVTLVDGSVGDARVECHNFRASDGSRIENSDVIKNPDALKQYLEDMYPEDGFVMDYIIESIGSAEPNMVLSYDGVIFPEHSLKVPYTDVPEAFDKSYFFSTPDVYSLYLDTYDRLVWDFDGDGDIEKLDCDIELKDYLVSSIKIELDGNTYEFTGNEIPTLGYTTGFKGYLSNAVSFTDHGTYLFLTLEKDFLTDAIFVFRITSNGIEYINELQDTNLLEIYDPTHMMVEKNDYVLNRSSMFGTYSLLDDGSLSEYSVMQMMFSGPYVTKQDLKVNKVYDDSVGGEIWLKAGTPVGFWMYDPYQGSLLMKVLTPYEEKCFLVYAEIDEDEGTINGKPLTEVFAGFRYDY
;
A
#
# COMPACT_ATOMS: atom_id res chain seq x y z
N MET A 1 5.50 -29.24 -41.78
CA MET A 1 4.74 -28.49 -40.76
C MET A 1 3.28 -28.22 -41.17
N LYS A 2 2.51 -29.22 -41.65
CA LYS A 2 1.04 -29.12 -41.81
C LYS A 2 0.27 -30.36 -41.31
N LYS A 3 0.98 -31.34 -40.72
CA LYS A 3 0.40 -32.59 -40.17
C LYS A 3 0.42 -32.68 -38.64
N VAL A 4 1.12 -31.77 -37.96
CA VAL A 4 1.19 -31.69 -36.48
C VAL A 4 0.02 -30.87 -35.92
N LEU A 5 -0.39 -29.80 -36.62
CA LEU A 5 -1.54 -28.98 -36.26
C LEU A 5 -2.90 -29.71 -36.34
N ALA A 6 -3.04 -30.71 -37.23
CA ALA A 6 -4.26 -31.51 -37.33
C ALA A 6 -4.38 -32.58 -36.22
N LEU A 7 -3.27 -32.96 -35.58
CA LEU A 7 -3.24 -33.92 -34.47
C LEU A 7 -3.60 -33.24 -33.13
N ILE A 8 -3.20 -31.98 -32.95
CA ILE A 8 -3.52 -31.21 -31.73
C ILE A 8 -5.01 -30.82 -31.70
N LEU A 9 -5.59 -30.47 -32.85
CA LEU A 9 -7.02 -30.13 -32.96
C LEU A 9 -7.98 -31.35 -32.84
N SER A 10 -7.47 -32.57 -32.97
CA SER A 10 -8.29 -33.79 -32.82
C SER A 10 -8.26 -34.39 -31.41
N VAL A 11 -7.27 -34.00 -30.58
CA VAL A 11 -7.19 -34.41 -29.17
C VAL A 11 -8.00 -33.49 -28.24
N SER A 12 -8.21 -32.23 -28.63
CA SER A 12 -9.02 -31.27 -27.87
C SER A 12 -10.54 -31.48 -27.95
N MET A 13 -11.03 -32.30 -28.89
CA MET A 13 -12.46 -32.65 -29.00
C MET A 13 -12.88 -33.91 -28.22
N LEU A 14 -11.96 -34.58 -27.51
CA LEU A 14 -12.24 -35.85 -26.80
C LEU A 14 -12.11 -35.79 -25.27
N LEU A 15 -11.76 -34.63 -24.68
CA LEU A 15 -11.63 -34.51 -23.21
C LEU A 15 -12.80 -33.80 -22.52
N GLY A 16 -13.71 -33.18 -23.27
CA GLY A 16 -14.96 -32.67 -22.73
C GLY A 16 -16.07 -33.70 -22.88
N LEU A 17 -16.12 -34.74 -22.02
CA LEU A 17 -17.29 -35.60 -21.74
C LEU A 17 -16.93 -36.71 -20.74
N ALA A 18 -16.71 -36.37 -19.46
CA ALA A 18 -16.87 -37.29 -18.33
C ALA A 18 -16.81 -36.53 -16.97
N ALA A 19 -17.77 -35.65 -16.72
CA ALA A 19 -18.08 -35.20 -15.37
C ALA A 19 -19.47 -35.72 -15.00
N CYS A 20 -19.50 -36.84 -14.27
CA CYS A 20 -20.69 -37.26 -13.53
C CYS A 20 -20.29 -38.16 -12.35
N SER A 21 -20.77 -37.73 -11.18
CA SER A 21 -21.14 -38.48 -9.97
C SER A 21 -20.16 -38.56 -8.79
N LYS A 22 -20.49 -37.73 -7.79
CA LYS A 22 -20.72 -37.99 -6.34
C LYS A 22 -19.87 -39.02 -5.56
N SER A 23 -19.58 -38.55 -4.34
CA SER A 23 -19.67 -39.17 -3.00
C SER A 23 -18.47 -39.88 -2.38
N GLU A 24 -18.15 -39.36 -1.18
CA GLU A 24 -17.80 -40.06 0.07
C GLU A 24 -16.44 -40.74 0.22
N GLU A 25 -15.62 -40.08 1.07
CA GLU A 25 -15.12 -40.60 2.35
C GLU A 25 -14.52 -42.03 2.36
N THR A 26 -13.22 -42.14 2.66
CA THR A 26 -12.68 -43.13 3.62
C THR A 26 -11.17 -42.94 3.88
N THR A 27 -10.87 -42.41 5.06
CA THR A 27 -9.92 -42.94 6.06
C THR A 27 -8.50 -43.45 5.69
N ARG A 28 -7.54 -42.95 6.50
CA ARG A 28 -6.47 -43.69 7.21
C ARG A 28 -5.15 -43.99 6.44
N LYS A 29 -4.05 -43.38 6.89
CA LYS A 29 -3.12 -43.99 7.88
C LYS A 29 -1.87 -43.12 8.14
N LYS A 30 -1.69 -42.76 9.42
CA LYS A 30 -0.40 -42.41 10.03
C LYS A 30 0.63 -43.53 9.78
N LYS A 31 1.83 -43.16 9.35
CA LYS A 31 3.05 -43.92 9.63
C LYS A 31 4.11 -42.98 10.21
N LYS A 32 4.33 -43.15 11.51
CA LYS A 32 5.40 -42.55 12.31
C LYS A 32 6.52 -43.58 12.41
N LYS A 33 7.79 -43.19 12.18
CA LYS A 33 9.08 -43.80 12.63
C LYS A 33 10.19 -43.43 11.62
N THR A 34 11.44 -43.08 11.96
CA THR A 34 12.17 -43.05 13.23
C THR A 34 13.40 -42.14 13.05
N LYS A 35 13.78 -41.46 14.13
CA LYS A 35 15.07 -40.78 14.32
C LYS A 35 16.20 -41.82 14.48
N LYS A 36 17.38 -41.56 13.91
CA LYS A 36 18.66 -42.16 14.33
C LYS A 36 19.71 -41.05 14.40
N THR A 37 20.31 -40.93 15.57
CA THR A 37 21.43 -40.06 15.94
C THR A 37 22.71 -40.89 15.97
N ALA A 38 23.88 -40.29 15.69
CA ALA A 38 25.19 -40.44 16.37
C ALA A 38 26.36 -40.01 15.45
N THR A 39 27.05 -38.88 15.71
CA THR A 39 28.40 -38.72 16.37
C THR A 39 29.58 -39.08 15.43
N THR A 40 30.74 -38.40 15.35
CA THR A 40 31.56 -37.62 16.31
C THR A 40 32.69 -36.86 15.55
N GLU A 41 33.16 -35.71 16.09
CA GLU A 41 34.56 -35.21 16.30
C GLU A 41 35.67 -35.34 15.21
N ILE A 42 36.74 -34.54 15.06
CA ILE A 42 37.43 -33.37 15.69
C ILE A 42 38.52 -32.98 14.66
N THR A 43 38.98 -31.72 14.53
CA THR A 43 40.41 -31.31 14.66
C THR A 43 40.56 -29.78 14.73
N GLU A 44 41.22 -29.32 15.80
CA GLU A 44 41.77 -27.97 16.01
C GLU A 44 42.97 -27.67 15.10
N ILE A 45 43.35 -26.40 14.95
CA ILE A 45 44.71 -25.87 15.20
C ILE A 45 44.64 -24.32 15.30
N GLU A 46 45.34 -23.83 16.32
CA GLU A 46 45.60 -22.45 16.79
C GLU A 46 46.43 -21.62 15.78
N THR A 47 46.52 -20.27 15.79
CA THR A 47 47.26 -19.45 16.78
C THR A 47 47.13 -17.94 16.51
N GLU A 48 47.32 -17.20 17.61
CA GLU A 48 47.35 -15.77 17.94
C GLU A 48 48.22 -14.81 17.08
N THR A 49 47.98 -13.48 17.13
CA THR A 49 48.80 -12.45 17.88
C THR A 49 48.21 -11.03 17.74
N GLU A 50 48.36 -10.23 18.80
CA GLU A 50 47.80 -8.89 19.10
C GLU A 50 48.52 -7.65 18.49
N VAL A 51 47.84 -6.49 18.69
CA VAL A 51 48.05 -5.04 18.40
C VAL A 51 49.34 -4.39 19.01
N PRO A 52 49.77 -3.12 18.72
CA PRO A 52 49.20 -1.85 19.27
C PRO A 52 49.31 -0.58 18.34
N SER A 53 48.36 0.38 18.32
CA SER A 53 48.12 1.61 19.13
C SER A 53 48.71 2.97 18.62
N ASP A 54 47.86 4.00 18.77
CA ASP A 54 48.06 5.47 19.03
C ASP A 54 48.68 6.43 18.00
N SER A 55 47.96 7.52 17.66
CA SER A 55 48.11 8.83 18.35
C SER A 55 47.33 9.98 17.69
N ASP A 56 46.75 10.83 18.54
CA ASP A 56 46.02 12.08 18.32
C ASP A 56 46.77 13.19 17.56
N THR A 57 46.04 14.07 16.84
CA THR A 57 46.13 15.55 16.97
C THR A 57 45.09 16.31 16.14
N ILE A 58 44.38 17.25 16.79
CA ILE A 58 43.60 18.41 16.29
C ILE A 58 44.12 19.61 17.15
N PRO A 59 44.02 20.94 16.81
CA PRO A 59 43.17 21.63 15.82
C PRO A 59 43.86 22.70 14.95
N THR A 60 43.11 23.26 13.99
CA THR A 60 43.08 24.73 13.83
C THR A 60 41.78 25.23 13.18
N ASP A 61 41.17 26.20 13.85
CA ASP A 61 39.98 26.98 13.48
C ASP A 61 40.11 27.71 12.13
N THR A 62 39.03 27.71 11.34
CA THR A 62 38.61 28.87 10.54
C THR A 62 37.09 28.84 10.35
N ASP A 63 36.46 30.01 10.54
CA ASP A 63 35.01 30.24 10.55
C ASP A 63 34.24 29.68 9.32
N PRO A 64 33.02 29.14 9.47
CA PRO A 64 32.22 28.66 8.35
C PRO A 64 31.46 29.81 7.68
N THR A 65 31.46 29.77 6.35
CA THR A 65 30.57 30.58 5.50
C THR A 65 29.36 29.70 5.19
N ASP A 66 28.14 30.23 5.36
CA ASP A 66 26.88 29.54 5.07
C ASP A 66 26.84 29.03 3.62
N ALA A 67 27.15 27.76 3.45
CA ALA A 67 26.83 26.96 2.28
C ALA A 67 26.21 25.67 2.81
N LEU A 68 25.00 25.34 2.35
CA LEU A 68 24.42 24.01 2.51
C LEU A 68 25.46 22.97 2.06
N PRO A 69 25.72 21.90 2.84
CA PRO A 69 26.74 20.94 2.47
C PRO A 69 26.29 20.15 1.24
N THR A 70 26.81 20.50 0.07
CA THR A 70 26.69 19.70 -1.17
C THR A 70 27.76 18.60 -1.28
N ASP A 71 28.62 18.43 -0.27
CA ASP A 71 29.62 17.37 -0.24
C ASP A 71 29.15 16.23 0.67
N THR A 72 28.18 15.45 0.20
CA THR A 72 28.08 14.06 0.69
C THR A 72 29.34 13.36 0.22
N VAL A 73 30.17 12.90 1.17
CA VAL A 73 31.27 11.99 0.88
C VAL A 73 30.70 10.89 0.00
N PRO A 74 31.23 10.63 -1.21
CA PRO A 74 30.70 9.56 -2.04
C PRO A 74 30.88 8.28 -1.23
N ALA A 75 29.76 7.67 -0.82
CA ALA A 75 29.77 6.35 -0.23
C ALA A 75 30.52 5.47 -1.23
N VAL A 76 31.73 5.04 -0.87
CA VAL A 76 32.47 4.09 -1.68
C VAL A 76 31.66 2.82 -1.59
N LEU A 77 30.90 2.53 -2.64
CA LEU A 77 30.12 1.31 -2.75
C LEU A 77 31.01 0.14 -2.36
N PRO A 78 30.63 -0.67 -1.35
CA PRO A 78 31.42 -1.81 -0.98
C PRO A 78 31.64 -2.67 -2.22
N SER A 79 32.91 -2.88 -2.60
CA SER A 79 33.32 -3.54 -3.86
C SER A 79 32.90 -5.03 -3.94
N ASP A 80 32.12 -5.51 -2.99
CA ASP A 80 31.68 -6.88 -2.77
C ASP A 80 30.15 -7.02 -2.69
N ILE A 81 29.39 -5.99 -3.10
CA ILE A 81 27.94 -6.13 -3.26
C ILE A 81 27.67 -6.91 -4.53
N THR A 82 26.84 -7.94 -4.40
CA THR A 82 26.35 -8.76 -5.52
C THR A 82 24.91 -9.08 -5.21
N ILE A 83 24.01 -8.69 -6.11
CA ILE A 83 22.60 -9.01 -5.99
C ILE A 83 22.41 -10.48 -6.37
N LYS A 84 21.77 -11.23 -5.48
CA LYS A 84 21.51 -12.65 -5.65
C LYS A 84 20.03 -12.87 -5.90
N ASN A 85 19.73 -13.48 -7.03
CA ASN A 85 18.39 -13.92 -7.33
C ASN A 85 18.26 -15.40 -6.97
N ASP A 86 18.05 -15.68 -5.69
CA ASP A 86 18.00 -17.04 -5.12
C ASP A 86 16.78 -17.28 -4.21
N LEU A 87 15.85 -16.34 -4.16
CA LEU A 87 14.60 -16.44 -3.40
C LEU A 87 13.44 -16.75 -4.33
N SER A 88 12.41 -17.44 -3.83
CA SER A 88 11.16 -17.58 -4.59
C SER A 88 10.20 -16.46 -4.22
N GLN A 89 9.50 -15.94 -5.23
CA GLN A 89 8.41 -15.00 -5.05
C GLN A 89 7.25 -15.69 -4.31
N LEU A 90 6.68 -15.00 -3.33
CA LEU A 90 5.48 -15.45 -2.64
C LEU A 90 4.30 -14.58 -3.04
N LEU A 91 3.20 -15.22 -3.43
CA LEU A 91 1.99 -14.51 -3.85
C LEU A 91 1.07 -14.32 -2.64
N VAL A 92 0.78 -13.05 -2.35
CA VAL A 92 -0.14 -12.62 -1.31
C VAL A 92 -1.46 -12.19 -1.98
N ASP A 93 -2.56 -12.27 -1.25
CA ASP A 93 -3.88 -11.68 -1.53
C ASP A 93 -4.27 -10.76 -0.36
N ARG A 94 -5.09 -9.73 -0.60
CA ARG A 94 -5.68 -8.86 0.44
C ARG A 94 -7.14 -9.24 0.65
N ASP A 95 -7.55 -9.38 1.91
CA ASP A 95 -8.92 -9.65 2.31
C ASP A 95 -9.48 -8.48 3.15
N PRO A 96 -9.83 -7.35 2.50
CA PRO A 96 -10.29 -6.17 3.21
C PRO A 96 -11.70 -6.37 3.77
N LYS A 97 -11.85 -6.14 5.07
CA LYS A 97 -13.14 -6.08 5.76
C LYS A 97 -13.57 -4.63 5.92
N VAL A 98 -14.66 -4.26 5.25
CA VAL A 98 -15.17 -2.88 5.27
C VAL A 98 -16.61 -2.81 5.73
N ARG A 99 -16.87 -1.91 6.67
CA ARG A 99 -18.21 -1.61 7.18
C ARG A 99 -18.38 -0.09 7.28
N MET A 100 -19.52 0.40 6.83
CA MET A 100 -19.84 1.81 6.84
C MET A 100 -21.21 2.04 7.45
N TYR A 101 -21.33 3.11 8.23
CA TYR A 101 -22.57 3.55 8.84
C TYR A 101 -22.73 5.06 8.75
N GLY A 102 -23.97 5.53 8.64
CA GLY A 102 -24.24 6.94 8.83
C GLY A 102 -25.71 7.26 9.05
N ALA A 103 -25.97 8.27 9.87
CA ALA A 103 -27.29 8.82 10.14
C ALA A 103 -27.38 10.32 9.81
N ILE A 104 -28.53 10.72 9.25
CA ILE A 104 -28.86 12.12 8.93
C ILE A 104 -30.09 12.54 9.74
N ASP A 105 -30.09 13.78 10.22
CA ASP A 105 -31.31 14.47 10.62
C ASP A 105 -31.84 15.29 9.43
N PRO A 106 -32.88 14.80 8.72
CA PRO A 106 -33.43 15.49 7.56
C PRO A 106 -34.30 16.70 7.95
N THR A 107 -34.48 16.96 9.25
CA THR A 107 -35.30 18.07 9.75
C THR A 107 -34.50 19.34 10.05
N GLN A 108 -33.17 19.24 10.01
CA GLN A 108 -32.24 20.37 10.19
C GLN A 108 -32.06 21.14 8.88
N ASP A 109 -31.93 22.47 8.99
CA ASP A 109 -31.87 23.41 7.87
C ASP A 109 -30.46 23.48 7.27
N SER A 110 -30.09 22.45 6.51
CA SER A 110 -28.90 22.44 5.65
C SER A 110 -29.27 21.92 4.26
N ASP A 111 -28.49 22.31 3.24
CA ASP A 111 -28.74 21.93 1.82
C ASP A 111 -28.83 20.41 1.58
N PHE A 112 -28.44 19.57 2.55
CA PHE A 112 -28.37 18.11 2.44
C PHE A 112 -28.93 17.34 3.67
N GLY A 113 -29.52 18.02 4.65
CA GLY A 113 -29.72 17.46 6.00
C GLY A 113 -28.39 17.42 6.79
N GLU A 114 -28.46 17.43 8.12
CA GLU A 114 -27.24 17.39 8.95
C GLU A 114 -26.82 15.94 9.19
N VAL A 115 -25.59 15.59 8.83
CA VAL A 115 -24.99 14.31 9.25
C VAL A 115 -24.82 14.38 10.77
N VAL A 116 -25.60 13.58 11.50
CA VAL A 116 -25.58 13.55 12.96
C VAL A 116 -24.67 12.45 13.53
N ALA A 117 -24.28 11.50 12.68
CA ALA A 117 -23.14 10.61 12.87
C ALA A 117 -22.77 9.88 11.57
N SER A 118 -21.51 9.49 11.49
CA SER A 118 -20.95 8.57 10.51
C SER A 118 -19.87 7.75 11.18
N GLU A 119 -19.81 6.47 10.86
CA GLU A 119 -18.80 5.55 11.36
C GLU A 119 -18.25 4.71 10.22
N TYR A 120 -16.93 4.53 10.18
CA TYR A 120 -16.25 3.73 9.15
C TYR A 120 -15.30 2.73 9.81
N LEU A 121 -15.35 1.48 9.37
CA LEU A 121 -14.38 0.44 9.73
C LEU A 121 -13.74 -0.11 8.46
N TYR A 122 -12.41 -0.09 8.42
CA TYR A 122 -11.59 -0.77 7.43
C TYR A 122 -10.51 -1.58 8.13
N LEU A 123 -10.44 -2.86 7.82
CA LEU A 123 -9.41 -3.77 8.33
C LEU A 123 -8.85 -4.53 7.14
N ASP A 124 -7.57 -4.34 6.84
CA ASP A 124 -6.88 -5.08 5.80
C ASP A 124 -6.11 -6.27 6.37
N GLU A 125 -6.34 -7.45 5.80
CA GLU A 125 -5.71 -8.70 6.20
C GLU A 125 -5.02 -9.36 5.02
N LEU A 126 -3.77 -9.75 5.22
CA LEU A 126 -2.99 -10.46 4.21
C LEU A 126 -3.20 -11.98 4.30
N LEU A 127 -3.36 -12.61 3.13
CA LEU A 127 -3.48 -14.06 2.96
C LEU A 127 -2.54 -14.55 1.86
N PHE A 128 -2.01 -15.77 1.94
CA PHE A 128 -1.24 -16.33 0.82
C PHE A 128 -2.16 -17.06 -0.16
N VAL A 129 -1.98 -16.83 -1.46
CA VAL A 129 -2.77 -17.43 -2.55
C VAL A 129 -2.62 -18.96 -2.58
N ASP A 130 -1.40 -19.44 -2.31
CA ASP A 130 -1.09 -20.86 -2.09
C ASP A 130 -0.33 -21.01 -0.77
N GLN A 131 -0.78 -21.94 0.07
CA GLN A 131 -0.18 -22.24 1.38
C GLN A 131 0.43 -23.64 1.40
N ASP A 132 0.85 -24.18 0.26
CA ASP A 132 1.46 -25.52 0.20
C ASP A 132 2.92 -25.53 0.67
N GLY A 133 3.64 -24.43 0.55
CA GLY A 133 5.01 -24.27 1.04
C GLY A 133 5.12 -24.04 2.54
N ASP A 134 6.32 -24.27 3.10
CA ASP A 134 6.56 -24.12 4.54
C ASP A 134 6.65 -22.65 4.96
N ALA A 135 7.15 -21.77 4.08
CA ALA A 135 7.28 -20.34 4.35
C ALA A 135 5.89 -19.69 4.50
N GLU A 136 5.02 -19.92 3.53
CA GLU A 136 3.65 -19.41 3.45
C GLU A 136 2.82 -19.86 4.66
N LYS A 137 2.94 -21.13 5.08
CA LYS A 137 2.26 -21.62 6.30
C LYS A 137 2.73 -20.91 7.56
N ASN A 138 4.05 -20.70 7.68
CA ASN A 138 4.63 -20.07 8.85
C ASN A 138 4.25 -18.59 8.92
N TYR A 139 4.29 -17.88 7.78
CA TYR A 139 3.82 -16.51 7.68
C TYR A 139 2.32 -16.39 7.93
N GLN A 140 1.50 -17.23 7.31
CA GLN A 140 0.06 -17.20 7.53
C GLN A 140 -0.29 -17.37 9.01
N LYS A 141 0.42 -18.26 9.72
CA LYS A 141 0.24 -18.44 11.17
C LYS A 141 0.63 -17.18 11.95
N ALA A 142 1.71 -16.49 11.57
CA ALA A 142 2.13 -15.24 12.19
C ALA A 142 1.10 -14.13 11.95
N LEU A 143 0.61 -13.98 10.71
CA LEU A 143 -0.44 -13.03 10.32
C LEU A 143 -1.75 -13.29 11.06
N THR A 144 -2.21 -14.54 11.16
CA THR A 144 -3.41 -14.87 11.93
C THR A 144 -3.29 -14.48 13.41
N ALA A 145 -2.10 -14.62 14.01
CA ALA A 145 -1.88 -14.17 15.38
C ALA A 145 -1.84 -12.65 15.49
N LEU A 146 -1.27 -11.98 14.48
CA LEU A 146 -1.17 -10.53 14.39
C LEU A 146 -2.55 -9.87 14.24
N TYR A 147 -3.40 -10.41 13.37
CA TYR A 147 -4.75 -9.90 13.10
C TYR A 147 -5.81 -10.37 14.11
N ALA A 148 -5.47 -11.25 15.07
CA ALA A 148 -6.41 -11.69 16.10
C ALA A 148 -7.12 -10.55 16.87
N PRO A 149 -6.49 -9.38 17.13
CA PRO A 149 -7.16 -8.22 17.76
C PRO A 149 -8.18 -7.50 16.86
N HIS A 150 -8.27 -7.81 15.56
CA HIS A 150 -9.26 -7.19 14.65
C HIS A 150 -10.70 -7.45 15.13
N ASP A 151 -10.97 -8.62 15.73
CA ASP A 151 -12.26 -8.93 16.35
C ASP A 151 -12.67 -7.88 17.42
N ASP A 152 -11.70 -7.36 18.18
CA ASP A 152 -11.96 -6.32 19.19
C ASP A 152 -12.29 -4.97 18.53
N LEU A 153 -11.72 -4.66 17.37
CA LEU A 153 -12.04 -3.46 16.59
C LEU A 153 -13.45 -3.57 15.99
N GLU A 154 -13.81 -4.71 15.42
CA GLU A 154 -15.18 -4.96 14.95
C GLU A 154 -16.21 -4.81 16.07
N LYS A 155 -15.88 -5.30 17.28
CA LYS A 155 -16.75 -5.15 18.45
C LYS A 155 -16.85 -3.69 18.91
N LYS A 156 -15.76 -2.92 18.89
CA LYS A 156 -15.80 -1.48 19.21
C LYS A 156 -16.74 -0.74 18.26
N PHE A 157 -16.65 -1.05 16.96
CA PHE A 157 -17.56 -0.52 15.96
C PHE A 157 -19.03 -0.88 16.27
N ASP A 158 -19.32 -2.15 16.57
CA ASP A 158 -20.68 -2.58 16.95
C ASP A 158 -21.21 -1.88 18.21
N ASP A 159 -20.35 -1.65 19.20
CA ASP A 159 -20.71 -0.96 20.43
C ASP A 159 -20.87 0.56 20.24
N TYR A 160 -20.11 1.18 19.32
CA TYR A 160 -20.37 2.54 18.86
C TYR A 160 -21.78 2.65 18.27
N LEU A 161 -22.13 1.76 17.33
CA LEU A 161 -23.45 1.76 16.70
C LEU A 161 -24.58 1.65 17.73
N LYS A 162 -24.48 0.72 18.69
CA LYS A 162 -25.48 0.58 19.77
C LYS A 162 -25.64 1.88 20.57
N ARG A 163 -24.55 2.50 20.98
CA ARG A 163 -24.56 3.77 21.75
C ARG A 163 -25.16 4.91 20.93
N PHE A 164 -24.87 4.96 19.64
CA PHE A 164 -25.46 5.93 18.73
C PHE A 164 -26.98 5.82 18.73
N TYR A 165 -27.55 4.63 18.51
CA TYR A 165 -29.01 4.44 18.49
C TYR A 165 -29.69 4.80 19.82
N GLU A 166 -29.03 4.56 20.94
CA GLU A 166 -29.55 4.98 22.26
C GLU A 166 -29.62 6.51 22.39
N LYS A 167 -28.63 7.22 21.85
CA LYS A 167 -28.54 8.69 21.91
C LYS A 167 -29.37 9.41 20.86
N GLN A 168 -29.49 8.87 19.65
CA GLN A 168 -30.39 9.40 18.62
C GLN A 168 -31.83 9.47 19.15
N LYS A 169 -32.30 8.44 19.87
CA LYS A 169 -33.62 8.41 20.53
C LYS A 169 -33.81 9.51 21.58
N SER A 170 -32.73 10.04 22.15
CA SER A 170 -32.76 11.14 23.12
C SER A 170 -32.46 12.51 22.49
N GLY A 171 -32.28 12.58 21.17
CA GLY A 171 -31.96 13.81 20.42
C GLY A 171 -30.52 14.29 20.60
N GLN A 172 -29.60 13.40 20.95
CA GLN A 172 -28.17 13.69 21.11
C GLN A 172 -27.35 13.07 19.97
N SER A 173 -26.37 13.80 19.46
CA SER A 173 -25.38 13.29 18.50
C SER A 173 -24.20 12.60 19.18
N LEU A 174 -23.47 11.79 18.40
CA LEU A 174 -22.12 11.31 18.73
C LEU A 174 -21.13 11.92 17.74
N PRO A 175 -19.85 12.04 18.12
CA PRO A 175 -18.81 12.39 17.17
C PRO A 175 -18.71 11.30 16.11
N ASN A 176 -18.34 11.68 14.88
CA ASN A 176 -18.00 10.72 13.82
C ASN A 176 -16.74 9.96 14.21
N GLU A 177 -16.68 8.63 14.13
CA GLU A 177 -15.43 7.90 14.30
C GLU A 177 -15.05 7.11 13.03
N VAL A 178 -13.76 7.06 12.73
CA VAL A 178 -13.19 6.30 11.60
C VAL A 178 -12.14 5.39 12.17
N ILE A 179 -12.29 4.08 12.03
CA ILE A 179 -11.35 3.06 12.46
C ILE A 179 -10.76 2.41 11.20
N MET A 180 -9.46 2.53 11.03
CA MET A 180 -8.73 2.00 9.88
C MET A 180 -7.51 1.20 10.35
N SER A 181 -7.29 0.03 9.77
CA SER A 181 -6.05 -0.72 9.85
C SER A 181 -5.66 -1.14 8.44
N ASP A 182 -4.55 -0.59 7.94
CA ASP A 182 -4.01 -0.89 6.61
C ASP A 182 -2.63 -1.54 6.73
N THR A 183 -2.31 -2.51 5.87
CA THR A 183 -1.05 -3.25 5.94
C THR A 183 -0.22 -3.01 4.68
N THR A 184 1.02 -2.53 4.88
CA THR A 184 2.01 -2.34 3.82
C THR A 184 3.07 -3.41 3.77
N ILE A 185 3.33 -3.97 2.59
CA ILE A 185 4.35 -4.99 2.33
C ILE A 185 5.62 -4.33 1.78
N PHE A 186 6.72 -4.45 2.51
CA PHE A 186 8.04 -3.97 2.08
C PHE A 186 8.91 -5.08 1.49
N ARG A 187 8.66 -6.32 1.91
CA ARG A 187 9.36 -7.52 1.44
C ARG A 187 8.53 -8.76 1.73
N CYS A 188 8.45 -9.68 0.77
CA CYS A 188 7.80 -10.97 0.96
C CYS A 188 8.44 -12.03 0.05
N ASP A 189 9.20 -12.94 0.65
CA ASP A 189 9.93 -13.99 -0.07
C ASP A 189 10.13 -15.23 0.81
N THR A 190 10.81 -16.25 0.29
CA THR A 190 11.09 -17.51 1.01
C THR A 190 12.03 -17.41 2.23
N GLN A 191 12.47 -16.21 2.62
CA GLN A 191 13.29 -15.94 3.80
C GLN A 191 12.63 -14.95 4.76
N ILE A 192 12.11 -13.84 4.26
CA ILE A 192 11.61 -12.72 5.09
C ILE A 192 10.25 -12.22 4.58
N MET A 193 9.34 -11.99 5.52
CA MET A 193 8.17 -11.15 5.34
C MET A 193 8.33 -9.93 6.23
N SER A 194 8.21 -8.74 5.65
CA SER A 194 8.36 -7.47 6.34
C SER A 194 7.21 -6.56 5.98
N ILE A 195 6.43 -6.17 6.99
CA ILE A 195 5.22 -5.38 6.83
C ILE A 195 5.15 -4.25 7.86
N ALA A 196 4.45 -3.17 7.52
CA ALA A 196 3.99 -2.15 8.47
C ALA A 196 2.47 -2.13 8.52
N MET A 197 1.88 -2.02 9.71
CA MET A 197 0.45 -1.84 9.89
C MET A 197 0.16 -0.43 10.38
N THR A 198 -0.59 0.33 9.59
CA THR A 198 -1.02 1.68 9.94
C THR A 198 -2.42 1.61 10.52
N ASN A 199 -2.52 1.82 11.84
CA ASN A 199 -3.76 1.83 12.58
C ASN A 199 -4.15 3.28 12.88
N VAL A 200 -5.33 3.71 12.47
CA VAL A 200 -5.83 5.06 12.66
C VAL A 200 -7.24 5.01 13.25
N THR A 201 -7.45 5.80 14.30
CA THR A 201 -8.77 6.17 14.80
C THR A 201 -8.93 7.68 14.67
N LEU A 202 -9.85 8.14 13.81
CA LEU A 202 -10.25 9.54 13.71
C LEU A 202 -11.52 9.76 14.49
N VAL A 203 -11.65 10.92 15.15
CA VAL A 203 -12.87 11.36 15.83
C VAL A 203 -13.19 12.78 15.33
N ASP A 204 -14.34 12.98 14.70
CA ASP A 204 -14.75 14.23 14.02
C ASP A 204 -13.69 14.78 13.06
N GLY A 205 -13.02 13.88 12.32
CA GLY A 205 -11.96 14.22 11.38
C GLY A 205 -10.64 14.65 12.04
N SER A 206 -10.55 14.64 13.37
CA SER A 206 -9.31 14.82 14.10
C SER A 206 -8.66 13.47 14.38
N VAL A 207 -7.35 13.36 14.20
CA VAL A 207 -6.60 12.15 14.57
C VAL A 207 -6.69 11.97 16.09
N GLY A 208 -7.37 10.91 16.52
CA GLY A 208 -7.47 10.54 17.93
C GLY A 208 -6.29 9.68 18.35
N ASP A 209 -6.06 8.58 17.61
CA ASP A 209 -4.96 7.66 17.80
C ASP A 209 -4.46 7.21 16.42
N ALA A 210 -3.18 7.38 16.14
CA ALA A 210 -2.56 6.89 14.92
C ALA A 210 -1.24 6.23 15.29
N ARG A 211 -1.08 4.98 14.85
CA ARG A 211 0.09 4.17 15.17
C ARG A 211 0.52 3.37 13.96
N VAL A 212 1.82 3.38 13.70
CA VAL A 212 2.44 2.46 12.75
C VAL A 212 3.12 1.34 13.55
N GLU A 213 2.75 0.10 13.27
CA GLU A 213 3.35 -1.09 13.89
C GLU A 213 4.19 -1.84 12.86
N CYS A 214 5.47 -2.07 13.14
CA CYS A 214 6.35 -2.77 12.20
C CYS A 214 6.49 -4.25 12.59
N HIS A 215 6.44 -5.13 11.59
CA HIS A 215 6.53 -6.57 11.80
C HIS A 215 7.41 -7.24 10.76
N ASN A 216 8.46 -7.92 11.24
CA ASN A 216 9.40 -8.68 10.42
C ASN A 216 9.36 -10.14 10.86
N PHE A 217 9.20 -11.08 9.93
CA PHE A 217 9.07 -12.51 10.21
C PHE A 217 10.05 -13.35 9.39
N ARG A 218 10.59 -14.40 10.01
CA ARG A 218 11.41 -15.42 9.34
C ARG A 218 10.52 -16.48 8.68
N ALA A 219 10.81 -16.84 7.43
CA ALA A 219 10.09 -17.89 6.70
C ALA A 219 10.17 -19.25 7.38
N SER A 220 11.32 -19.55 8.00
CA SER A 220 11.64 -20.88 8.50
C SER A 220 10.73 -21.33 9.64
N ASP A 221 10.21 -20.40 10.44
CA ASP A 221 9.39 -20.70 11.63
C ASP A 221 8.32 -19.66 11.98
N GLY A 222 8.26 -18.53 11.25
CA GLY A 222 7.34 -17.42 11.53
C GLY A 222 7.71 -16.60 12.76
N SER A 223 8.92 -16.77 13.30
CA SER A 223 9.40 -15.97 14.43
C SER A 223 9.68 -14.53 14.02
N ARG A 224 9.53 -13.60 14.98
CA ARG A 224 9.87 -12.19 14.78
C ARG A 224 11.38 -11.99 14.60
N ILE A 225 11.73 -11.09 13.69
CA ILE A 225 13.07 -10.52 13.54
C ILE A 225 13.06 -9.19 14.28
N GLU A 226 13.89 -9.07 15.31
CA GLU A 226 13.95 -7.88 16.16
C GLU A 226 14.97 -6.86 15.63
N ASN A 227 14.90 -5.61 16.07
CA ASN A 227 15.86 -4.57 15.66
C ASN A 227 17.32 -4.99 15.90
N SER A 228 17.59 -5.58 17.06
CA SER A 228 18.92 -6.10 17.43
C SER A 228 19.41 -7.31 16.61
N ASP A 229 18.51 -8.00 15.91
CA ASP A 229 18.90 -9.06 14.97
C ASP A 229 19.56 -8.50 13.72
N VAL A 230 19.26 -7.24 13.35
CA VAL A 230 19.71 -6.60 12.12
C VAL A 230 20.73 -5.50 12.40
N ILE A 231 20.48 -4.62 13.37
CA ILE A 231 21.37 -3.52 13.74
C ILE A 231 22.44 -4.05 14.70
N LYS A 232 23.69 -4.11 14.23
CA LYS A 232 24.86 -4.62 14.97
C LYS A 232 25.75 -3.53 15.55
N ASN A 233 25.73 -2.33 14.96
CA ASN A 233 26.46 -1.17 15.48
C ASN A 233 25.55 0.07 15.55
N PRO A 234 24.78 0.23 16.65
CA PRO A 234 23.89 1.37 16.85
C PRO A 234 24.60 2.73 16.85
N ASP A 235 25.87 2.78 17.29
CA ASP A 235 26.64 4.04 17.34
C ASP A 235 26.97 4.55 15.93
N ALA A 236 27.30 3.64 15.00
CA ALA A 236 27.52 4.01 13.60
C ALA A 236 26.22 4.50 12.94
N LEU A 237 25.09 3.84 13.21
CA LEU A 237 23.78 4.29 12.73
C LEU A 237 23.43 5.66 13.30
N LYS A 238 23.67 5.89 14.59
CA LYS A 238 23.44 7.18 15.24
C LYS A 238 24.24 8.30 14.57
N GLN A 239 25.55 8.08 14.37
CA GLN A 239 26.41 9.05 13.72
C GLN A 239 25.91 9.38 12.30
N TYR A 240 25.55 8.36 11.51
CA TYR A 240 25.00 8.55 10.17
C TYR A 240 23.71 9.40 10.20
N LEU A 241 22.79 9.10 11.12
CA LEU A 241 21.56 9.87 11.26
C LEU A 241 21.86 11.32 11.66
N GLU A 242 22.75 11.55 12.63
CA GLU A 242 23.16 12.88 13.09
C GLU A 242 23.79 13.73 11.98
N ASP A 243 24.56 13.09 11.09
CA ASP A 243 25.19 13.75 9.96
C ASP A 243 24.17 14.10 8.86
N MET A 244 23.16 13.26 8.65
CA MET A 244 22.15 13.44 7.60
C MET A 244 21.02 14.39 8.03
N TYR A 245 20.62 14.37 9.30
CA TYR A 245 19.49 15.14 9.82
C TYR A 245 19.86 16.05 11.00
N PRO A 246 20.84 16.95 10.86
CA PRO A 246 21.39 17.73 11.97
C PRO A 246 20.34 18.61 12.71
N GLU A 247 19.20 18.89 12.08
CA GLU A 247 18.11 19.71 12.64
C GLU A 247 17.00 18.87 13.33
N ASP A 248 16.92 17.55 13.11
CA ASP A 248 15.84 16.67 13.58
C ASP A 248 16.25 15.78 14.76
N GLY A 249 16.95 16.35 15.74
CA GLY A 249 17.49 15.63 16.91
C GLY A 249 16.48 14.74 17.65
N PHE A 250 15.20 15.12 17.67
CA PHE A 250 14.15 14.35 18.32
C PHE A 250 13.83 13.02 17.61
N VAL A 251 13.76 13.02 16.27
CA VAL A 251 13.47 11.80 15.49
C VAL A 251 14.63 10.81 15.62
N MET A 252 15.86 11.33 15.62
CA MET A 252 17.07 10.52 15.78
C MET A 252 17.14 9.85 17.15
N ASP A 253 16.92 10.60 18.23
CA ASP A 253 16.92 10.03 19.58
C ASP A 253 15.83 8.96 19.74
N TYR A 254 14.64 9.16 19.16
CA TYR A 254 13.58 8.14 19.16
C TYR A 254 14.00 6.86 18.43
N ILE A 255 14.56 6.98 17.21
CA ILE A 255 15.05 5.83 16.45
C ILE A 255 16.13 5.09 17.24
N ILE A 256 17.10 5.79 17.83
CA ILE A 256 18.18 5.12 18.58
C ILE A 256 17.67 4.46 19.86
N GLU A 257 16.78 5.10 20.62
CA GLU A 257 16.18 4.52 21.81
C GLU A 257 15.36 3.27 21.49
N SER A 258 14.71 3.22 20.32
CA SER A 258 13.87 2.11 19.88
C SER A 258 14.65 0.83 19.51
N ILE A 259 15.95 0.91 19.22
CA ILE A 259 16.77 -0.25 18.80
C ILE A 259 16.79 -1.33 19.89
N GLY A 260 16.81 -0.91 21.17
CA GLY A 260 16.75 -1.81 22.31
C GLY A 260 15.34 -2.18 22.77
N SER A 261 14.31 -1.70 22.08
CA SER A 261 12.92 -1.94 22.44
C SER A 261 12.47 -3.35 22.03
N ALA A 262 11.42 -3.84 22.70
CA ALA A 262 10.87 -5.17 22.43
C ALA A 262 9.91 -5.20 21.22
N GLU A 263 9.57 -4.05 20.65
CA GLU A 263 8.68 -3.94 19.51
C GLU A 263 9.45 -3.33 18.33
N PRO A 264 9.58 -4.03 17.20
CA PRO A 264 10.22 -3.47 16.03
C PRO A 264 9.49 -2.21 15.57
N ASN A 265 10.25 -1.19 15.21
CA ASN A 265 9.77 0.05 14.61
C ASN A 265 10.38 0.30 13.22
N MET A 266 10.99 -0.75 12.66
CA MET A 266 11.54 -0.74 11.32
C MET A 266 11.04 -1.93 10.52
N VAL A 267 11.01 -1.76 9.21
CA VAL A 267 10.75 -2.79 8.21
C VAL A 267 11.98 -3.00 7.36
N LEU A 268 12.15 -4.19 6.82
CA LEU A 268 13.25 -4.59 5.95
C LEU A 268 12.87 -4.50 4.48
N SER A 269 13.62 -3.71 3.73
CA SER A 269 13.72 -3.77 2.27
C SER A 269 14.82 -4.76 1.86
N TYR A 270 14.99 -5.02 0.57
CA TYR A 270 16.11 -5.80 0.05
C TYR A 270 17.45 -5.06 0.13
N ASP A 271 17.44 -3.73 0.26
CA ASP A 271 18.62 -2.87 0.14
C ASP A 271 18.88 -1.98 1.38
N GLY A 272 18.01 -2.05 2.38
CA GLY A 272 18.15 -1.25 3.60
C GLY A 272 17.01 -1.44 4.60
N VAL A 273 17.02 -0.61 5.63
CA VAL A 273 15.95 -0.57 6.64
C VAL A 273 15.11 0.68 6.43
N ILE A 274 13.80 0.57 6.67
CA ILE A 274 12.86 1.70 6.57
C ILE A 274 12.19 1.87 7.95
N PHE A 275 12.05 3.11 8.38
CA PHE A 275 11.31 3.56 9.56
C PHE A 275 10.05 4.29 9.06
N PRO A 276 8.94 3.57 8.84
CA PRO A 276 7.79 4.13 8.11
C PRO A 276 7.10 5.28 8.84
N GLU A 277 7.13 5.29 10.18
CA GLU A 277 6.58 6.39 11.01
C GLU A 277 7.29 7.74 10.75
N HIS A 278 8.51 7.70 10.21
CA HIS A 278 9.32 8.88 9.93
C HIS A 278 9.59 9.09 8.44
N SER A 279 8.97 8.29 7.56
CA SER A 279 9.26 8.26 6.12
C SER A 279 10.76 8.19 5.82
N LEU A 280 11.52 7.49 6.67
CA LEU A 280 12.97 7.45 6.62
C LEU A 280 13.44 6.09 6.16
N LYS A 281 14.27 6.05 5.12
CA LYS A 281 15.02 4.87 4.73
C LYS A 281 16.50 5.09 5.00
N VAL A 282 17.16 4.08 5.55
CA VAL A 282 18.61 4.01 5.68
C VAL A 282 19.12 2.87 4.77
N PRO A 283 19.70 3.19 3.61
CA PRO A 283 20.32 2.20 2.75
C PRO A 283 21.45 1.46 3.47
N TYR A 284 21.59 0.16 3.23
CA TYR A 284 22.72 -0.60 3.76
C TYR A 284 24.06 -0.03 3.26
N THR A 285 24.10 0.42 2.00
CA THR A 285 25.30 0.94 1.33
C THR A 285 25.89 2.17 1.99
N ASP A 286 25.05 2.95 2.68
CA ASP A 286 25.45 4.22 3.27
C ASP A 286 26.14 4.04 4.63
N VAL A 287 25.77 2.98 5.36
CA VAL A 287 26.33 2.66 6.68
C VAL A 287 26.41 1.13 6.88
N PRO A 288 27.22 0.42 6.08
CA PRO A 288 27.26 -1.05 6.06
C PRO A 288 27.71 -1.67 7.38
N GLU A 289 28.51 -0.96 8.18
CA GLU A 289 28.95 -1.39 9.51
C GLU A 289 27.84 -1.37 10.56
N ALA A 290 26.74 -0.63 10.34
CA ALA A 290 25.60 -0.60 11.26
C ALA A 290 24.81 -1.91 11.22
N PHE A 291 24.82 -2.64 10.10
CA PHE A 291 23.87 -3.71 9.83
C PHE A 291 24.51 -5.07 9.53
N ASP A 292 23.75 -6.12 9.78
CA ASP A 292 24.08 -7.48 9.35
C ASP A 292 23.74 -7.66 7.85
N LYS A 293 24.77 -7.82 7.01
CA LYS A 293 24.64 -7.99 5.55
C LYS A 293 23.74 -9.16 5.14
N SER A 294 23.56 -10.18 5.99
CA SER A 294 22.77 -11.37 5.66
C SER A 294 21.28 -11.10 5.42
N TYR A 295 20.78 -9.91 5.80
CA TYR A 295 19.42 -9.49 5.55
C TYR A 295 19.22 -8.78 4.20
N PHE A 296 20.27 -8.49 3.41
CA PHE A 296 20.18 -7.64 2.22
C PHE A 296 20.72 -8.33 0.94
N PHE A 297 20.40 -7.75 -0.22
CA PHE A 297 20.89 -8.13 -1.55
C PHE A 297 20.54 -9.55 -2.03
N SER A 298 19.57 -10.21 -1.40
CA SER A 298 19.01 -11.47 -1.89
C SER A 298 17.54 -11.23 -2.23
N THR A 299 17.16 -11.45 -3.48
CA THR A 299 15.85 -11.10 -4.02
C THR A 299 15.22 -12.30 -4.74
N PRO A 300 13.89 -12.29 -4.94
CA PRO A 300 13.26 -13.04 -6.02
C PRO A 300 13.48 -12.35 -7.37
N ASP A 301 12.95 -12.95 -8.45
CA ASP A 301 12.94 -12.35 -9.79
C ASP A 301 12.13 -11.05 -9.86
N VAL A 302 11.06 -10.96 -9.06
CA VAL A 302 10.07 -9.88 -9.10
C VAL A 302 9.97 -9.25 -7.71
N TYR A 303 10.40 -7.99 -7.56
CA TYR A 303 10.46 -7.27 -6.28
C TYR A 303 10.40 -5.75 -6.46
N SER A 304 10.18 -5.02 -5.37
CA SER A 304 10.20 -3.56 -5.36
C SER A 304 11.20 -3.02 -4.34
N LEU A 305 11.73 -1.83 -4.63
CA LEU A 305 12.61 -1.05 -3.77
C LEU A 305 12.01 0.36 -3.63
N TYR A 306 12.25 1.00 -2.49
CA TYR A 306 11.79 2.37 -2.23
C TYR A 306 12.97 3.32 -2.30
N LEU A 307 12.79 4.56 -2.74
CA LEU A 307 13.88 5.54 -2.70
C LEU A 307 14.19 5.94 -1.25
N ASP A 308 15.40 6.46 -1.01
CA ASP A 308 15.71 7.12 0.26
C ASP A 308 15.09 8.52 0.34
N THR A 309 15.28 9.20 1.47
CA THR A 309 14.75 10.56 1.74
C THR A 309 15.36 11.66 0.88
N TYR A 310 16.44 11.36 0.16
CA TYR A 310 17.07 12.24 -0.82
C TYR A 310 16.76 11.78 -2.24
N ASP A 311 15.81 10.85 -2.39
CA ASP A 311 15.31 10.36 -3.65
C ASP A 311 16.36 9.58 -4.45
N ARG A 312 17.21 8.86 -3.71
CA ARG A 312 18.32 8.07 -4.26
C ARG A 312 18.07 6.58 -4.06
N LEU A 313 18.62 5.80 -4.98
CA LEU A 313 18.67 4.35 -4.88
C LEU A 313 19.95 3.83 -5.53
N VAL A 314 20.56 2.81 -4.94
CA VAL A 314 21.78 2.20 -5.46
C VAL A 314 21.56 0.71 -5.64
N TRP A 315 21.53 0.27 -6.90
CA TRP A 315 21.11 -1.07 -7.26
C TRP A 315 21.57 -1.46 -8.67
N ASP A 316 21.39 -2.73 -9.05
CA ASP A 316 21.59 -3.24 -10.43
C ASP A 316 20.26 -3.11 -11.17
N PHE A 317 20.06 -1.98 -11.86
CA PHE A 317 18.78 -1.63 -12.49
C PHE A 317 18.56 -2.33 -13.82
N ASP A 318 19.63 -2.69 -14.53
CA ASP A 318 19.57 -3.30 -15.86
C ASP A 318 19.88 -4.81 -15.87
N GLY A 319 20.29 -5.36 -14.73
CA GLY A 319 20.52 -6.77 -14.49
C GLY A 319 21.85 -7.29 -15.03
N ASP A 320 22.80 -6.41 -15.36
CA ASP A 320 24.10 -6.79 -15.91
C ASP A 320 25.14 -7.20 -14.85
N GLY A 321 24.80 -6.96 -13.58
CA GLY A 321 25.59 -7.30 -12.40
C GLY A 321 26.49 -6.18 -11.89
N ASP A 322 26.58 -5.06 -12.60
CA ASP A 322 27.12 -3.81 -12.07
C ASP A 322 26.03 -3.08 -11.24
N ILE A 323 26.47 -2.16 -10.38
CA ILE A 323 25.57 -1.42 -9.49
C ILE A 323 25.57 0.03 -9.96
N GLU A 324 24.40 0.55 -10.33
CA GLU A 324 24.22 1.94 -10.71
C GLU A 324 23.63 2.76 -9.55
N LYS A 325 23.85 4.07 -9.64
CA LYS A 325 23.16 5.05 -8.81
C LYS A 325 22.01 5.67 -9.61
N LEU A 326 20.82 5.65 -9.01
CA LEU A 326 19.64 6.41 -9.42
C LEU A 326 19.47 7.59 -8.47
N ASP A 327 19.21 8.77 -9.01
CA ASP A 327 18.92 10.01 -8.28
C ASP A 327 17.74 10.71 -8.97
N CYS A 328 16.78 11.22 -8.21
CA CYS A 328 15.60 11.89 -8.74
C CYS A 328 15.51 13.30 -8.16
N ASP A 329 15.26 14.28 -9.02
CA ASP A 329 15.11 15.67 -8.63
C ASP A 329 14.00 16.35 -9.45
N ILE A 330 13.50 17.47 -8.95
CA ILE A 330 12.48 18.28 -9.61
C ILE A 330 12.93 19.73 -9.72
N GLU A 331 12.68 20.36 -10.88
CA GLU A 331 12.91 21.80 -11.03
C GLU A 331 11.62 22.58 -10.80
N LEU A 332 11.62 23.49 -9.83
CA LEU A 332 10.48 24.36 -9.54
C LEU A 332 10.57 25.70 -10.27
N LYS A 333 9.46 26.11 -10.88
CA LYS A 333 9.26 27.44 -11.45
C LYS A 333 7.93 28.01 -10.95
N ASP A 334 7.98 29.18 -10.34
CA ASP A 334 6.82 29.84 -9.73
C ASP A 334 6.07 28.93 -8.72
N TYR A 335 6.84 28.15 -7.94
CA TYR A 335 6.35 27.13 -6.99
C TYR A 335 5.66 25.91 -7.62
N LEU A 336 5.79 25.74 -8.94
CA LEU A 336 5.27 24.58 -9.66
C LEU A 336 6.41 23.75 -10.27
N VAL A 337 6.29 22.43 -10.25
CA VAL A 337 7.20 21.51 -10.93
C VAL A 337 7.14 21.80 -12.43
N SER A 338 8.31 22.09 -12.98
CA SER A 338 8.51 22.49 -14.37
C SER A 338 9.30 21.45 -15.17
N SER A 339 10.15 20.67 -14.49
CA SER A 339 10.76 19.46 -15.04
C SER A 339 11.01 18.41 -13.96
N ILE A 340 11.05 17.15 -14.39
CA ILE A 340 11.51 16.00 -13.61
C ILE A 340 12.89 15.62 -14.16
N LYS A 341 13.88 15.48 -13.28
CA LYS A 341 15.23 15.09 -13.62
C LYS A 341 15.52 13.74 -12.98
N ILE A 342 15.95 12.79 -13.77
CA ILE A 342 16.36 11.48 -13.29
C ILE A 342 17.80 11.26 -13.74
N GLU A 343 18.70 11.06 -12.79
CA GLU A 343 20.10 10.73 -13.04
C GLU A 343 20.30 9.23 -12.87
N LEU A 344 20.90 8.59 -13.87
CA LEU A 344 21.30 7.18 -13.83
C LEU A 344 22.78 7.06 -14.23
N ASP A 345 23.60 6.64 -13.29
CA ASP A 345 25.06 6.50 -13.43
C ASP A 345 25.73 7.73 -14.08
N GLY A 346 25.40 8.93 -13.56
CA GLY A 346 25.94 10.20 -14.05
C GLY A 346 25.34 10.73 -15.36
N ASN A 347 24.38 10.02 -15.96
CA ASN A 347 23.62 10.50 -17.11
C ASN A 347 22.30 11.12 -16.65
N THR A 348 22.09 12.40 -16.95
CA THR A 348 20.85 13.10 -16.60
C THR A 348 19.82 13.01 -17.73
N TYR A 349 18.61 12.60 -17.37
CA TYR A 349 17.42 12.56 -18.23
C TYR A 349 16.42 13.59 -17.70
N GLU A 350 16.12 14.61 -18.51
CA GLU A 350 15.20 15.68 -18.13
C GLU A 350 13.90 15.58 -18.92
N PHE A 351 12.77 15.59 -18.20
CA PHE A 351 11.42 15.54 -18.76
C PHE A 351 10.70 16.85 -18.44
N THR A 352 10.24 17.53 -19.47
CA THR A 352 9.59 18.85 -19.36
C THR A 352 8.14 18.79 -19.82
N GLY A 353 7.44 19.92 -19.81
CA GLY A 353 6.11 20.08 -20.41
C GLY A 353 6.00 19.69 -21.90
N ASN A 354 7.12 19.49 -22.61
CA ASN A 354 7.10 19.00 -24.00
C ASN A 354 6.90 17.48 -24.07
N GLU A 355 7.55 16.74 -23.17
CA GLU A 355 7.50 15.29 -23.06
C GLU A 355 6.28 14.86 -22.23
N ILE A 356 6.01 15.59 -21.15
CA ILE A 356 4.96 15.33 -20.16
C ILE A 356 4.07 16.58 -20.08
N PRO A 357 3.02 16.68 -20.93
CA PRO A 357 2.22 17.90 -21.06
C PRO A 357 1.64 18.45 -19.76
N THR A 358 1.40 17.59 -18.76
CA THR A 358 0.85 17.98 -17.44
C THR A 358 1.76 18.86 -16.62
N LEU A 359 3.07 18.74 -16.76
CA LEU A 359 4.04 19.63 -16.10
C LEU A 359 3.93 21.07 -16.63
N GLY A 360 3.32 21.27 -17.79
CA GLY A 360 3.11 22.59 -18.41
C GLY A 360 1.86 23.33 -17.95
N TYR A 361 1.01 22.75 -17.09
CA TYR A 361 -0.26 23.37 -16.69
C TYR A 361 -0.10 24.40 -15.56
N THR A 362 -0.98 25.41 -15.57
CA THR A 362 -0.99 26.51 -14.58
C THR A 362 -1.48 26.11 -13.19
N THR A 363 -2.04 24.90 -13.05
CA THR A 363 -2.44 24.27 -11.77
C THR A 363 -1.53 23.07 -11.47
N GLY A 364 -0.25 23.19 -11.84
CA GLY A 364 0.72 22.10 -11.82
C GLY A 364 1.09 21.60 -10.43
N PHE A 365 2.11 20.75 -10.36
CA PHE A 365 2.54 20.06 -9.15
C PHE A 365 3.38 20.97 -8.26
N LYS A 366 3.36 20.80 -6.94
CA LYS A 366 4.02 21.65 -5.94
C LYS A 366 5.27 21.03 -5.33
N GLY A 367 5.39 19.71 -5.39
CA GLY A 367 6.45 19.00 -4.70
C GLY A 367 6.45 17.51 -5.00
N TYR A 368 7.30 16.84 -4.25
CA TYR A 368 7.66 15.44 -4.41
C TYR A 368 7.31 14.70 -3.12
N LEU A 369 6.72 13.49 -3.23
CA LEU A 369 6.14 12.80 -2.06
C LEU A 369 6.73 11.42 -1.80
N SER A 370 6.78 10.54 -2.80
CA SER A 370 7.17 9.14 -2.59
C SER A 370 7.37 8.38 -3.90
N ASN A 371 8.29 7.41 -3.88
CA ASN A 371 8.75 6.71 -5.07
C ASN A 371 9.19 5.30 -4.76
N ALA A 372 9.02 4.45 -5.76
CA ALA A 372 9.52 3.10 -5.72
C ALA A 372 9.94 2.65 -7.12
N VAL A 373 10.84 1.69 -7.15
CA VAL A 373 11.28 1.00 -8.35
C VAL A 373 10.80 -0.44 -8.26
N SER A 374 10.09 -0.91 -9.27
CA SER A 374 9.66 -2.31 -9.36
C SER A 374 10.39 -3.04 -10.47
N PHE A 375 10.95 -4.19 -10.12
CA PHE A 375 11.58 -5.16 -11.00
C PHE A 375 10.55 -6.24 -11.32
N THR A 376 10.29 -6.42 -12.61
CA THR A 376 9.26 -7.34 -13.11
C THR A 376 9.81 -8.18 -14.26
N ASP A 377 9.08 -9.23 -14.66
CA ASP A 377 9.38 -10.05 -15.83
C ASP A 377 9.46 -9.24 -17.14
N HIS A 378 8.90 -8.03 -17.16
CA HIS A 378 8.80 -7.18 -18.35
C HIS A 378 9.76 -5.98 -18.32
N GLY A 379 10.48 -5.77 -17.22
CA GLY A 379 11.48 -4.72 -17.06
C GLY A 379 11.44 -4.04 -15.70
N THR A 380 12.26 -2.99 -15.61
CA THR A 380 12.43 -2.16 -14.41
C THR A 380 11.67 -0.85 -14.58
N TYR A 381 10.80 -0.53 -13.62
CA TYR A 381 9.91 0.61 -13.69
C TYR A 381 10.05 1.49 -12.45
N LEU A 382 10.24 2.79 -12.65
CA LEU A 382 10.26 3.81 -11.62
C LEU A 382 8.90 4.51 -11.55
N PHE A 383 8.34 4.58 -10.35
CA PHE A 383 7.13 5.30 -10.03
C PHE A 383 7.48 6.56 -9.24
N LEU A 384 7.15 7.73 -9.78
CA LEU A 384 7.35 9.02 -9.11
C LEU A 384 6.01 9.63 -8.73
N THR A 385 5.82 10.01 -7.46
CA THR A 385 4.59 10.67 -6.99
C THR A 385 4.84 12.15 -6.77
N LEU A 386 4.13 13.00 -7.53
CA LEU A 386 4.18 14.45 -7.38
C LEU A 386 2.89 15.00 -6.78
N GLU A 387 3.03 15.86 -5.77
CA GLU A 387 1.90 16.55 -5.14
C GLU A 387 1.31 17.57 -6.11
N LYS A 388 0.00 17.52 -6.39
CA LYS A 388 -0.69 18.51 -7.22
C LYS A 388 -1.30 19.63 -6.37
N ASP A 389 -2.03 19.24 -5.34
CA ASP A 389 -2.74 20.13 -4.41
C ASP A 389 -2.93 19.42 -3.07
N PHE A 390 -3.43 20.14 -2.04
CA PHE A 390 -3.70 19.59 -0.70
C PHE A 390 -4.70 18.42 -0.84
N LEU A 391 -4.16 17.18 -0.92
CA LEU A 391 -4.83 15.86 -1.02
C LEU A 391 -4.94 15.22 -2.41
N THR A 392 -4.23 15.70 -3.43
CA THR A 392 -4.12 14.98 -4.72
C THR A 392 -2.72 14.96 -5.24
N ASP A 393 -2.33 13.79 -5.73
CA ASP A 393 -1.05 13.59 -6.40
C ASP A 393 -1.24 13.11 -7.84
N ALA A 394 -0.12 12.90 -8.53
CA ALA A 394 -0.08 12.11 -9.74
C ALA A 394 1.12 11.15 -9.68
N ILE A 395 0.92 9.95 -10.23
CA ILE A 395 1.94 8.92 -10.35
C ILE A 395 2.48 8.95 -11.77
N PHE A 396 3.77 9.22 -11.93
CA PHE A 396 4.48 9.17 -13.19
C PHE A 396 5.24 7.86 -13.30
N VAL A 397 5.10 7.19 -14.44
CA VAL A 397 5.72 5.89 -14.70
C VAL A 397 6.82 6.05 -15.73
N PHE A 398 8.02 5.64 -15.35
CA PHE A 398 9.19 5.61 -16.20
C PHE A 398 9.70 4.18 -16.33
N ARG A 399 10.17 3.81 -17.52
CA ARG A 399 10.88 2.55 -17.74
C ARG A 399 12.38 2.81 -17.74
N ILE A 400 13.11 2.05 -16.94
CA ILE A 400 14.57 2.03 -16.96
C ILE A 400 15.01 0.94 -17.93
N THR A 401 15.91 1.30 -18.85
CA THR A 401 16.48 0.39 -19.85
C THR A 401 17.99 0.56 -19.89
N SER A 402 18.69 -0.40 -20.48
CA SER A 402 20.14 -0.29 -20.73
C SER A 402 20.54 0.91 -21.60
N ASN A 403 19.60 1.57 -22.28
CA ASN A 403 19.86 2.74 -23.13
C ASN A 403 19.42 4.06 -22.49
N GLY A 404 18.87 4.02 -21.28
CA GLY A 404 18.38 5.19 -20.55
C GLY A 404 16.94 5.05 -20.07
N ILE A 405 16.32 6.20 -19.78
CA ILE A 405 15.02 6.29 -19.13
C ILE A 405 13.96 6.80 -20.12
N GLU A 406 12.82 6.11 -20.15
CA GLU A 406 11.69 6.44 -21.01
C GLU A 406 10.46 6.77 -20.16
N TYR A 407 9.81 7.91 -20.42
CA TYR A 407 8.48 8.19 -19.87
C TYR A 407 7.43 7.32 -20.56
N ILE A 408 6.61 6.64 -19.76
CA ILE A 408 5.60 5.70 -20.26
C ILE A 408 4.19 6.29 -20.13
N ASN A 409 3.79 6.64 -18.90
CA ASN A 409 2.44 7.07 -18.62
C ASN A 409 2.38 7.89 -17.32
N GLU A 410 1.24 8.52 -17.09
CA GLU A 410 0.89 9.16 -15.84
C GLU A 410 -0.51 8.71 -15.39
N LEU A 411 -0.72 8.70 -14.09
CA LEU A 411 -2.03 8.55 -13.46
C LEU A 411 -2.29 9.80 -12.62
N GLN A 412 -3.30 10.57 -13.00
CA GLN A 412 -3.63 11.85 -12.37
C GLN A 412 -4.77 11.74 -11.34
N ASP A 413 -4.81 12.69 -10.41
CA ASP A 413 -5.83 12.83 -9.37
C ASP A 413 -5.88 11.59 -8.48
N THR A 414 -4.69 11.14 -8.07
CA THR A 414 -4.49 9.92 -7.33
C THR A 414 -3.48 10.10 -6.21
N ASN A 415 -3.55 9.30 -5.17
CA ASN A 415 -2.48 9.14 -4.19
C ASN A 415 -1.99 7.69 -4.29
N LEU A 416 -0.69 7.50 -4.59
CA LEU A 416 -0.09 6.17 -4.48
C LEU A 416 -0.09 5.82 -2.99
N LEU A 417 -0.86 4.81 -2.62
CA LEU A 417 -0.83 4.33 -1.24
C LEU A 417 0.32 3.36 -1.08
N GLU A 418 0.39 2.39 -1.99
CA GLU A 418 1.32 1.29 -1.84
C GLU A 418 1.54 0.51 -3.14
N ILE A 419 2.75 -0.05 -3.28
CA ILE A 419 3.01 -1.13 -4.22
C ILE A 419 2.70 -2.45 -3.51
N TYR A 420 1.59 -3.08 -3.91
CA TYR A 420 1.06 -4.30 -3.33
C TYR A 420 1.96 -5.51 -3.62
N ASP A 421 2.33 -5.61 -4.88
CA ASP A 421 3.41 -6.44 -5.39
C ASP A 421 4.07 -5.68 -6.55
N PRO A 422 5.20 -6.12 -7.08
CA PRO A 422 5.95 -5.34 -8.06
C PRO A 422 5.21 -5.10 -9.39
N THR A 423 4.10 -5.80 -9.62
CA THR A 423 3.21 -5.65 -10.78
C THR A 423 1.84 -5.08 -10.41
N HIS A 424 1.53 -4.86 -9.14
CA HIS A 424 0.24 -4.36 -8.68
C HIS A 424 0.42 -3.25 -7.65
N MET A 425 -0.29 -2.14 -7.83
CA MET A 425 -0.25 -1.02 -6.89
C MET A 425 -1.66 -0.65 -6.44
N MET A 426 -1.78 -0.31 -5.16
CA MET A 426 -2.98 0.28 -4.61
C MET A 426 -2.89 1.80 -4.72
N VAL A 427 -3.88 2.36 -5.39
CA VAL A 427 -3.97 3.78 -5.68
C VAL A 427 -5.31 4.28 -5.16
N GLU A 428 -5.28 5.31 -4.33
CA GLU A 428 -6.46 6.11 -4.05
C GLU A 428 -6.70 7.05 -5.21
N LYS A 429 -7.85 6.99 -5.85
CA LYS A 429 -8.29 7.93 -6.87
C LYS A 429 -9.30 8.90 -6.28
N ASN A 430 -9.02 10.18 -6.41
CA ASN A 430 -9.87 11.25 -5.91
C ASN A 430 -10.73 11.78 -7.07
N ASP A 431 -12.03 11.44 -7.07
CA ASP A 431 -12.96 12.02 -8.04
C ASP A 431 -13.67 13.25 -7.47
N TYR A 432 -13.43 14.40 -8.10
CA TYR A 432 -14.04 15.69 -7.77
C TYR A 432 -15.38 15.93 -8.45
N VAL A 433 -15.74 15.12 -9.46
CA VAL A 433 -16.99 15.28 -10.20
C VAL A 433 -18.20 15.16 -9.25
N LEU A 434 -18.04 14.47 -8.11
CA LEU A 434 -19.14 14.11 -7.21
C LEU A 434 -18.94 14.49 -5.73
N ASN A 435 -18.11 15.49 -5.41
CA ASN A 435 -17.71 15.86 -4.03
C ASN A 435 -16.91 14.71 -3.38
N ARG A 436 -15.63 14.98 -3.05
CA ARG A 436 -14.58 14.02 -2.62
C ARG A 436 -15.04 12.57 -2.46
N SER A 437 -15.00 11.82 -3.55
CA SER A 437 -15.10 10.37 -3.51
C SER A 437 -13.70 9.80 -3.67
N SER A 438 -13.14 9.24 -2.59
CA SER A 438 -11.90 8.47 -2.62
C SER A 438 -12.22 7.04 -3.01
N MET A 439 -11.67 6.56 -4.13
CA MET A 439 -11.76 5.19 -4.59
C MET A 439 -10.39 4.52 -4.50
N PHE A 440 -10.24 3.46 -3.73
CA PHE A 440 -9.07 2.60 -3.79
C PHE A 440 -9.22 1.64 -4.96
N GLY A 441 -8.31 1.77 -5.93
CA GLY A 441 -8.16 0.85 -7.05
C GLY A 441 -6.81 0.15 -6.98
N THR A 442 -6.81 -1.15 -7.25
CA THR A 442 -5.60 -1.89 -7.61
C THR A 442 -5.36 -1.70 -9.10
N TYR A 443 -4.18 -1.21 -9.45
CA TYR A 443 -3.71 -1.09 -10.82
C TYR A 443 -2.67 -2.16 -11.08
N SER A 444 -2.79 -2.88 -12.19
CA SER A 444 -1.74 -3.74 -12.70
C SER A 444 -0.82 -2.95 -13.62
N LEU A 445 0.48 -3.14 -13.45
CA LEU A 445 1.50 -2.79 -14.41
C LEU A 445 1.48 -3.81 -15.55
N LEU A 446 1.14 -3.35 -16.74
CA LEU A 446 1.14 -4.17 -17.94
C LEU A 446 2.55 -4.31 -18.53
N ASP A 447 2.75 -5.27 -19.43
CA ASP A 447 4.04 -5.54 -20.09
C ASP A 447 4.65 -4.32 -20.81
N ASP A 448 3.81 -3.36 -21.22
CA ASP A 448 4.25 -2.13 -21.88
C ASP A 448 4.54 -0.98 -20.90
N GLY A 449 4.46 -1.24 -19.60
CA GLY A 449 4.64 -0.27 -18.52
C GLY A 449 3.43 0.61 -18.25
N SER A 450 2.33 0.46 -19.02
CA SER A 450 1.11 1.18 -18.71
C SER A 450 0.42 0.59 -17.48
N LEU A 451 -0.30 1.45 -16.76
CA LEU A 451 -1.11 1.03 -15.62
C LEU A 451 -2.54 0.83 -16.08
N SER A 452 -3.08 -0.36 -15.80
CA SER A 452 -4.47 -0.69 -16.05
C SER A 452 -5.17 -0.99 -14.73
N GLU A 453 -6.33 -0.37 -14.52
CA GLU A 453 -7.16 -0.67 -13.37
C GLU A 453 -7.58 -2.14 -13.41
N TYR A 454 -7.09 -2.93 -12.47
CA TYR A 454 -7.32 -4.37 -12.38
C TYR A 454 -8.53 -4.71 -11.51
N SER A 455 -8.69 -3.97 -10.42
CA SER A 455 -9.85 -4.08 -9.53
C SER A 455 -10.07 -2.81 -8.73
N VAL A 456 -11.32 -2.37 -8.59
CA VAL A 456 -11.68 -1.40 -7.55
C VAL A 456 -11.81 -2.17 -6.24
N MET A 457 -10.93 -1.91 -5.28
CA MET A 457 -11.00 -2.57 -3.97
C MET A 457 -12.09 -1.97 -3.09
N GLN A 458 -12.28 -0.64 -3.06
CA GLN A 458 -13.42 -0.01 -2.38
C GLN A 458 -13.43 1.51 -2.60
N MET A 459 -14.60 2.13 -2.45
CA MET A 459 -14.68 3.59 -2.23
C MET A 459 -14.90 3.85 -0.75
N MET A 460 -14.16 4.80 -0.18
CA MET A 460 -14.35 5.29 1.21
C MET A 460 -15.73 5.98 1.40
N PHE A 461 -16.43 6.27 0.29
CA PHE A 461 -17.83 6.67 0.21
C PHE A 461 -18.50 5.75 -0.80
N SER A 462 -19.51 4.98 -0.43
CA SER A 462 -19.93 3.81 -1.20
C SER A 462 -20.25 4.08 -2.68
N GLY A 463 -19.73 3.18 -3.54
CA GLY A 463 -19.64 3.21 -5.02
C GLY A 463 -20.73 3.94 -5.81
N PRO A 464 -20.46 4.44 -7.04
CA PRO A 464 -21.52 4.53 -8.02
C PRO A 464 -22.02 3.09 -8.26
N TYR A 465 -23.33 2.96 -8.34
CA TYR A 465 -24.07 1.78 -8.73
C TYR A 465 -25.00 2.18 -9.86
N VAL A 466 -25.29 1.24 -10.75
CA VAL A 466 -26.40 1.39 -11.68
C VAL A 466 -27.58 0.64 -11.13
N THR A 467 -28.73 1.30 -11.08
CA THR A 467 -29.99 0.60 -10.89
C THR A 467 -30.23 -0.39 -12.04
N LYS A 468 -30.33 -1.71 -11.76
CA LYS A 468 -30.59 -2.75 -12.78
C LYS A 468 -32.03 -2.73 -13.29
N GLN A 469 -32.89 -2.05 -12.57
CA GLN A 469 -34.33 -2.00 -12.79
C GLN A 469 -34.86 -0.65 -12.31
N ASP A 470 -36.06 -0.30 -12.75
CA ASP A 470 -36.75 0.88 -12.23
C ASP A 470 -36.92 0.76 -10.72
N LEU A 471 -36.37 1.72 -9.98
CA LEU A 471 -36.35 1.73 -8.53
C LEU A 471 -37.24 2.85 -8.01
N LYS A 472 -38.23 2.47 -7.19
CA LYS A 472 -39.05 3.43 -6.47
C LYS A 472 -38.28 3.90 -5.24
N VAL A 473 -38.04 5.20 -5.15
CA VAL A 473 -37.30 5.85 -4.06
C VAL A 473 -38.03 7.12 -3.64
N ASN A 474 -37.70 7.64 -2.46
CA ASN A 474 -38.22 8.90 -2.00
C ASN A 474 -37.18 10.00 -2.18
N LYS A 475 -37.56 11.10 -2.83
CA LYS A 475 -36.67 12.26 -3.04
C LYS A 475 -36.55 13.09 -1.76
N VAL A 476 -35.33 13.53 -1.45
CA VAL A 476 -35.02 14.32 -0.25
C VAL A 476 -34.89 15.83 -0.54
N TYR A 477 -34.65 16.25 -1.79
CA TYR A 477 -34.39 17.67 -2.13
C TYR A 477 -35.42 18.33 -3.08
N ASP A 478 -35.66 19.63 -2.87
CA ASP A 478 -36.57 20.58 -3.55
C ASP A 478 -37.97 20.72 -2.90
N ASP A 479 -38.05 21.73 -2.02
CA ASP A 479 -39.14 22.35 -1.27
C ASP A 479 -40.50 21.63 -1.14
N SER A 480 -40.78 21.19 0.09
CA SER A 480 -42.10 21.03 0.73
C SER A 480 -42.87 19.70 0.66
N VAL A 481 -42.44 18.66 -0.05
CA VAL A 481 -43.12 17.36 0.01
C VAL A 481 -42.15 16.21 -0.27
N GLY A 482 -42.15 15.18 0.60
CA GLY A 482 -41.69 13.87 0.18
C GLY A 482 -42.43 13.45 -1.10
N GLY A 483 -41.67 13.06 -2.11
CA GLY A 483 -42.21 12.63 -3.39
C GLY A 483 -41.58 11.31 -3.78
N GLU A 484 -42.40 10.29 -3.98
CA GLU A 484 -41.96 9.05 -4.61
C GLU A 484 -41.51 9.38 -6.03
N ILE A 485 -40.25 9.08 -6.35
CA ILE A 485 -39.72 9.14 -7.70
C ILE A 485 -39.32 7.74 -8.15
N TRP A 486 -39.30 7.56 -9.46
CA TRP A 486 -38.79 6.35 -10.08
C TRP A 486 -37.44 6.66 -10.70
N LEU A 487 -36.38 6.12 -10.10
CA LEU A 487 -35.10 6.02 -10.79
C LEU A 487 -35.27 4.99 -11.89
N LYS A 488 -34.83 5.32 -13.10
CA LYS A 488 -34.92 4.39 -14.22
C LYS A 488 -33.79 3.39 -14.17
N ALA A 489 -34.02 2.17 -14.63
CA ALA A 489 -32.93 1.24 -14.89
C ALA A 489 -31.84 1.95 -15.72
N GLY A 490 -30.58 1.84 -15.32
CA GLY A 490 -29.50 2.61 -15.91
C GLY A 490 -29.16 3.92 -15.17
N THR A 491 -29.95 4.34 -14.17
CA THR A 491 -29.64 5.53 -13.36
C THR A 491 -28.42 5.25 -12.47
N PRO A 492 -27.34 6.04 -12.61
CA PRO A 492 -26.20 5.98 -11.70
C PRO A 492 -26.57 6.58 -10.34
N VAL A 493 -26.20 5.89 -9.26
CA VAL A 493 -26.42 6.30 -7.89
C VAL A 493 -25.17 6.06 -7.07
N GLY A 494 -24.69 7.02 -6.29
CA GLY A 494 -23.73 6.76 -5.23
C GLY A 494 -24.47 6.25 -4.00
N PHE A 495 -24.06 5.15 -3.40
CA PHE A 495 -24.56 4.86 -2.06
C PHE A 495 -23.91 5.87 -1.12
N TRP A 496 -24.71 6.56 -0.32
CA TRP A 496 -24.19 7.61 0.53
C TRP A 496 -24.06 7.08 1.95
N MET A 497 -25.17 6.64 2.55
CA MET A 497 -25.25 6.16 3.94
C MET A 497 -26.39 5.13 4.07
N TYR A 498 -26.32 4.25 5.07
CA TYR A 498 -27.42 3.37 5.46
C TYR A 498 -27.90 3.72 6.88
N ASP A 499 -29.20 4.03 7.00
CA ASP A 499 -29.89 4.22 8.28
C ASP A 499 -30.72 2.95 8.59
N PRO A 500 -30.24 2.04 9.46
CA PRO A 500 -30.98 0.83 9.83
C PRO A 500 -32.15 1.13 10.76
N TYR A 501 -32.24 2.30 11.41
CA TYR A 501 -33.41 2.64 12.23
C TYR A 501 -34.63 2.91 11.35
N GLN A 502 -34.42 3.63 10.24
CA GLN A 502 -35.45 3.86 9.24
C GLN A 502 -35.51 2.75 8.19
N GLY A 503 -34.62 1.74 8.28
CA GLY A 503 -34.41 0.73 7.26
C GLY A 503 -34.27 1.40 5.89
N SER A 504 -33.38 2.38 5.75
CA SER A 504 -33.32 3.24 4.56
C SER A 504 -31.89 3.39 4.04
N LEU A 505 -31.68 3.03 2.78
CA LEU A 505 -30.46 3.32 2.03
C LEU A 505 -30.56 4.72 1.44
N LEU A 506 -29.72 5.63 1.92
CA LEU A 506 -29.56 6.93 1.32
C LEU A 506 -28.60 6.83 0.13
N MET A 507 -29.06 7.32 -1.01
CA MET A 507 -28.32 7.31 -2.26
C MET A 507 -28.28 8.71 -2.84
N LYS A 508 -27.15 9.06 -3.43
CA LYS A 508 -26.97 10.25 -4.24
C LYS A 508 -27.26 9.89 -5.69
N VAL A 509 -28.26 10.49 -6.31
CA VAL A 509 -28.53 10.28 -7.75
C VAL A 509 -27.53 11.11 -8.56
N LEU A 510 -26.83 10.47 -9.48
CA LEU A 510 -25.77 11.07 -10.29
C LEU A 510 -26.29 11.20 -11.73
N THR A 511 -26.66 12.41 -12.16
CA THR A 511 -27.20 12.63 -13.52
C THR A 511 -26.19 13.35 -14.41
N PRO A 512 -25.84 12.80 -15.60
CA PRO A 512 -24.88 13.44 -16.51
C PRO A 512 -25.45 14.63 -17.30
N TYR A 513 -26.75 14.95 -17.17
CA TYR A 513 -27.44 15.90 -18.07
C TYR A 513 -28.00 17.16 -17.39
N GLU A 514 -27.98 17.24 -16.07
CA GLU A 514 -28.44 18.40 -15.32
C GLU A 514 -27.48 18.64 -14.17
N GLU A 515 -27.10 19.90 -13.91
CA GLU A 515 -26.23 20.34 -12.80
C GLU A 515 -26.86 20.11 -11.41
N LYS A 516 -27.61 19.03 -11.20
CA LYS A 516 -28.37 18.75 -10.00
C LYS A 516 -28.11 17.32 -9.51
N CYS A 517 -27.16 17.21 -8.59
CA CYS A 517 -27.11 16.07 -7.68
C CYS A 517 -28.23 16.21 -6.64
N PHE A 518 -28.96 15.13 -6.35
CA PHE A 518 -29.93 15.13 -5.25
C PHE A 518 -29.93 13.79 -4.51
N LEU A 519 -30.30 13.84 -3.23
CA LEU A 519 -30.39 12.66 -2.37
C LEU A 519 -31.77 12.02 -2.50
N VAL A 520 -31.77 10.70 -2.47
CA VAL A 520 -32.96 9.85 -2.42
C VAL A 520 -32.74 8.79 -1.35
N TYR A 521 -33.80 8.28 -0.74
CA TYR A 521 -33.70 7.08 0.06
C TYR A 521 -34.58 5.95 -0.48
N ALA A 522 -34.11 4.72 -0.32
CA ALA A 522 -34.85 3.51 -0.61
C ALA A 522 -35.02 2.69 0.67
N GLU A 523 -36.23 2.23 0.94
CA GLU A 523 -36.48 1.34 2.08
C GLU A 523 -35.79 -0.02 1.84
N ILE A 524 -34.95 -0.42 2.79
CA ILE A 524 -34.33 -1.73 2.92
C ILE A 524 -35.08 -2.53 3.99
N ASP A 525 -35.49 -3.74 3.62
CA ASP A 525 -35.80 -4.80 4.57
C ASP A 525 -34.49 -5.43 5.04
N GLU A 526 -34.05 -5.11 6.26
CA GLU A 526 -32.74 -5.48 6.81
C GLU A 526 -32.63 -6.99 7.06
N ASP A 527 -33.73 -7.64 7.47
CA ASP A 527 -33.77 -9.08 7.76
C ASP A 527 -33.55 -9.91 6.47
N GLU A 528 -33.94 -9.36 5.32
CA GLU A 528 -33.81 -10.02 4.01
C GLU A 528 -32.72 -9.39 3.12
N GLY A 529 -32.15 -8.25 3.51
CA GLY A 529 -31.21 -7.48 2.69
C GLY A 529 -31.80 -7.06 1.33
N THR A 530 -33.09 -6.70 1.32
CA THR A 530 -33.83 -6.43 0.07
C THR A 530 -34.32 -4.99 -0.04
N ILE A 531 -34.40 -4.48 -1.27
CA ILE A 531 -35.13 -3.25 -1.59
C ILE A 531 -36.29 -3.62 -2.50
N ASN A 532 -37.49 -3.20 -2.11
CA ASN A 532 -38.74 -3.58 -2.81
C ASN A 532 -38.87 -5.11 -2.98
N GLY A 533 -38.46 -5.90 -1.97
CA GLY A 533 -38.54 -7.37 -1.97
C GLY A 533 -37.55 -8.07 -2.90
N LYS A 534 -36.49 -7.38 -3.35
CA LYS A 534 -35.40 -7.95 -4.15
C LYS A 534 -34.04 -7.75 -3.50
N PRO A 535 -33.15 -8.76 -3.48
CA PRO A 535 -31.79 -8.62 -2.95
C PRO A 535 -31.06 -7.43 -3.58
N LEU A 536 -30.23 -6.74 -2.80
CA LEU A 536 -29.42 -5.60 -3.30
C LEU A 536 -28.64 -5.94 -4.58
N THR A 537 -28.14 -7.18 -4.70
CA THR A 537 -27.42 -7.69 -5.88
C THR A 537 -28.28 -7.81 -7.13
N GLU A 538 -29.60 -7.90 -7.01
CA GLU A 538 -30.55 -7.89 -8.12
C GLU A 538 -31.04 -6.47 -8.45
N VAL A 539 -30.99 -5.56 -7.48
CA VAL A 539 -31.44 -4.17 -7.61
C VAL A 539 -30.35 -3.30 -8.22
N PHE A 540 -29.10 -3.55 -7.87
CA PHE A 540 -27.95 -2.75 -8.29
C PHE A 540 -26.91 -3.58 -9.02
N ALA A 541 -26.24 -2.96 -9.98
CA ALA A 541 -24.97 -3.38 -10.52
C ALA A 541 -23.92 -2.42 -9.98
N GLY A 542 -22.90 -2.92 -9.28
CA GLY A 542 -21.68 -2.12 -9.13
C GLY A 542 -21.12 -1.84 -10.52
N PHE A 543 -20.61 -0.63 -10.73
CA PHE A 543 -19.83 -0.39 -11.95
C PHE A 543 -18.55 -1.21 -11.86
N ARG A 544 -18.30 -2.05 -12.87
CA ARG A 544 -16.92 -2.29 -13.32
C ARG A 544 -16.63 -1.13 -14.27
N TYR A 545 -15.62 -0.33 -13.96
CA TYR A 545 -15.02 0.52 -14.96
C TYR A 545 -14.27 -0.39 -15.92
N ASP A 546 -14.89 -0.74 -17.05
CA ASP A 546 -14.13 -1.15 -18.22
C ASP A 546 -13.70 0.17 -18.89
N TYR A 547 -12.42 0.54 -18.74
CA TYR A 547 -11.81 1.60 -19.54
C TYR A 547 -11.36 1.05 -20.90
#